data_AF-A0A6V8P744-F1
#
_entry.id   AF-A0A6V8P744-F1
#
_cell.length_a   1.000
_cell.length_b   1.000
_cell.length_c   1.000
_cell.angle_alpha   90.00
_cell.angle_beta   90.00
_cell.angle_gamma   90.00
#
_symmetry.space_group_name_H-M   'P 1'
#
loop_
_entity.id
_entity.type
_entity.pdbx_description
1 polymer ?
#
loop_
_entity_poly.entity_id
_entity_poly.type
_entity_poly.pdbx_seq_one_letter_code
_entity_poly.pdbx_strand_id
1 'polypeptide(L)'
;LEANMKVGDHPDLLPKGHYASNLVLKGEEGIEVKSSIQRGGWQGHNPEECRLMVFRYVIGEQESGEFVPLTFVEILCAKLDCSDWSFSGRKGVSRRTPTASITTSGVEKLRRNFLYRLPGVGVGSHKDILAQT
;
A
#
# COMPACT_ATOMS: atom_id res chain seq x y z
N LEU A 1 -10.84 13.75 -0.44
CA LEU A 1 -10.21 13.11 -1.62
C LEU A 1 -11.29 12.83 -2.64
N GLU A 2 -10.93 12.73 -3.91
CA GLU A 2 -11.78 12.34 -5.03
C GLU A 2 -11.05 11.26 -5.85
N ALA A 3 -11.78 10.35 -6.47
CA ALA A 3 -11.16 9.32 -7.31
C ALA A 3 -10.49 9.97 -8.53
N ASN A 4 -9.29 9.51 -8.88
CA ASN A 4 -8.67 9.87 -10.14
C ASN A 4 -9.42 9.16 -11.27
N MET A 5 -9.81 9.93 -12.28
CA MET A 5 -10.66 9.44 -13.37
C MET A 5 -9.86 8.93 -14.58
N LYS A 6 -8.53 8.87 -14.49
CA LYS A 6 -7.63 8.64 -15.62
C LYS A 6 -7.16 7.18 -15.64
N VAL A 7 -7.74 6.33 -16.49
CA VAL A 7 -7.29 4.91 -16.57
C VAL A 7 -5.76 4.74 -16.65
N GLY A 8 -5.21 3.91 -15.74
CA GLY A 8 -3.76 3.65 -15.64
C GLY A 8 -2.98 4.78 -14.98
N ASP A 9 -3.66 5.57 -14.16
CA ASP A 9 -3.11 6.66 -13.38
C ASP A 9 -2.37 6.20 -12.12
N HIS A 10 -1.67 7.17 -11.53
CA HIS A 10 -1.15 7.12 -10.20
C HIS A 10 -1.09 8.56 -9.68
N PRO A 11 -1.61 8.90 -8.48
CA PRO A 11 -2.27 8.03 -7.51
C PRO A 11 -3.79 7.87 -7.74
N ASP A 12 -4.40 6.84 -7.12
CA ASP A 12 -5.83 6.52 -7.21
C ASP A 12 -6.77 7.58 -6.60
N LEU A 13 -6.35 8.23 -5.51
CA LEU A 13 -7.14 9.23 -4.79
C LEU A 13 -6.45 10.60 -4.80
N LEU A 14 -7.14 11.61 -5.31
CA LEU A 14 -6.63 12.97 -5.46
C LEU A 14 -7.15 13.92 -4.38
N PRO A 15 -6.34 14.91 -3.94
CA PRO A 15 -6.84 16.00 -3.12
C PRO A 15 -7.81 16.88 -3.92
N LYS A 16 -8.94 17.24 -3.29
CA LYS A 16 -9.96 18.07 -3.93
C LYS A 16 -9.36 19.43 -4.32
N GLY A 17 -9.60 19.84 -5.57
CA GLY A 17 -9.15 21.15 -6.07
C GLY A 17 -7.64 21.28 -6.31
N HIS A 18 -6.85 20.21 -6.16
CA HIS A 18 -5.41 20.27 -6.44
C HIS A 18 -5.08 20.04 -7.92
N TYR A 19 -5.68 19.03 -8.55
CA TYR A 19 -5.51 18.76 -9.98
C TYR A 19 -6.71 19.26 -10.78
N ALA A 20 -6.45 19.89 -11.92
CA ALA A 20 -7.50 20.29 -12.83
C ALA A 20 -8.30 19.05 -13.29
N SER A 21 -9.62 19.12 -13.16
CA SER A 21 -10.56 18.08 -13.61
C SER A 21 -10.38 16.69 -12.97
N ASN A 22 -9.66 16.56 -11.85
CA ASN A 22 -9.40 15.27 -11.17
C ASN A 22 -8.82 14.19 -12.10
N LEU A 23 -7.96 14.62 -13.03
CA LEU A 23 -7.34 13.75 -14.03
C LEU A 23 -5.84 13.99 -14.00
N VAL A 24 -5.08 13.01 -13.53
CA VAL A 24 -3.62 13.04 -13.60
C VAL A 24 -3.09 11.66 -13.93
N LEU A 25 -2.20 11.54 -14.92
CA LEU A 25 -1.58 10.26 -15.25
C LEU A 25 -0.52 9.87 -14.20
N LYS A 26 0.30 10.85 -13.79
CA LYS A 26 1.28 10.72 -12.72
C LYS A 26 1.27 11.98 -11.86
N GLY A 27 0.78 11.88 -10.63
CA GLY A 27 0.70 12.95 -9.66
C GLY A 27 1.66 12.73 -8.48
N GLU A 28 2.13 13.82 -7.88
CA GLU A 28 2.97 13.80 -6.67
C GLU A 28 2.12 13.86 -5.40
N GLU A 29 0.97 14.53 -5.47
CA GLU A 29 -0.02 14.61 -4.42
C GLU A 29 -1.17 13.61 -4.63
N GLY A 30 -1.67 13.07 -3.52
CA GLY A 30 -2.73 12.05 -3.49
C GLY A 30 -2.34 10.82 -2.68
N ILE A 31 -3.14 9.77 -2.80
CA ILE A 31 -2.95 8.48 -2.13
C ILE A 31 -3.17 7.35 -3.14
N GLU A 32 -2.15 6.51 -3.30
CA GLU A 32 -2.22 5.23 -3.99
C GLU A 32 -2.86 4.20 -3.06
N VAL A 33 -3.80 3.40 -3.56
CA VAL A 33 -4.53 2.40 -2.80
C VAL A 33 -4.21 1.00 -3.30
N LYS A 34 -3.90 0.10 -2.37
CA LYS A 34 -3.73 -1.33 -2.67
C LYS A 34 -4.53 -2.17 -1.70
N SER A 35 -5.01 -3.32 -2.15
CA SER A 35 -5.57 -4.35 -1.29
C SER A 35 -4.73 -5.62 -1.37
N SER A 36 -4.55 -6.33 -0.26
CA SER A 36 -3.68 -7.51 -0.25
C SER A 36 -3.99 -8.51 0.86
N ILE A 37 -3.94 -9.80 0.49
CA ILE A 37 -3.87 -10.93 1.43
C ILE A 37 -2.44 -11.20 1.94
N GLN A 38 -1.42 -10.58 1.35
CA GLN A 38 0.00 -10.78 1.69
C GLN A 38 0.40 -9.87 2.85
N ARG A 39 1.21 -10.37 3.80
CA ARG A 39 1.56 -9.61 5.01
C ARG A 39 2.54 -8.46 4.75
N GLY A 40 3.18 -8.44 3.59
CA GLY A 40 4.15 -7.44 3.14
C GLY A 40 4.64 -7.78 1.73
N GLY A 41 5.77 -7.21 1.32
CA GLY A 41 6.33 -7.43 -0.02
C GLY A 41 5.47 -6.85 -1.14
N TRP A 42 4.66 -5.84 -0.83
CA TRP A 42 3.80 -5.18 -1.82
C TRP A 42 4.63 -4.50 -2.89
N GLN A 43 4.13 -4.51 -4.12
CA GLN A 43 4.86 -4.07 -5.30
C GLN A 43 4.26 -2.79 -5.88
N GLY A 44 5.15 -1.95 -6.38
CA GLY A 44 4.86 -0.78 -7.19
C GLY A 44 5.61 -0.86 -8.52
N HIS A 45 5.34 0.06 -9.43
CA HIS A 45 5.99 0.10 -10.73
C HIS A 45 7.43 0.61 -10.64
N ASN A 46 7.70 1.59 -9.79
CA ASN A 46 9.03 2.16 -9.60
C ASN A 46 9.28 2.50 -8.11
N PRO A 47 10.55 2.64 -7.69
CA PRO A 47 10.87 3.36 -6.47
C PRO A 47 10.41 4.81 -6.66
N GLU A 48 9.48 5.25 -5.83
CA GLU A 48 8.92 6.60 -5.92
C GLU A 48 8.49 7.11 -4.55
N GLU A 49 8.43 8.43 -4.44
CA GLU A 49 7.76 9.07 -3.32
C GLU A 49 6.26 9.04 -3.55
N CYS A 50 5.52 8.37 -2.67
CA CYS A 50 4.05 8.34 -2.75
C CYS A 50 3.44 8.13 -1.36
N ARG A 51 2.20 8.60 -1.16
CA ARG A 51 1.40 8.12 -0.02
C ARG A 51 0.72 6.84 -0.44
N LEU A 52 1.06 5.75 0.23
CA LEU A 52 0.50 4.44 -0.05
C LEU A 52 -0.44 4.05 1.09
N MET A 53 -1.66 3.66 0.72
CA MET A 53 -2.64 3.06 1.61
C MET A 53 -2.84 1.58 1.24
N VAL A 54 -2.64 0.69 2.21
CA VAL A 54 -2.81 -0.75 2.02
C VAL A 54 -3.95 -1.27 2.88
N PHE A 55 -4.98 -1.82 2.22
CA PHE A 55 -6.07 -2.56 2.81
C PHE A 55 -5.69 -4.05 2.89
N ARG A 56 -5.19 -4.46 4.05
CA ARG A 56 -4.85 -5.83 4.36
C ARG A 56 -6.13 -6.58 4.70
N TYR A 57 -6.41 -7.67 4.01
CA TYR A 57 -7.60 -8.49 4.27
C TYR A 57 -7.28 -9.99 4.36
N VAL A 58 -8.21 -10.71 4.97
CA VAL A 58 -8.29 -12.18 4.96
C VAL A 58 -9.65 -12.59 4.42
N ILE A 59 -9.74 -13.78 3.83
CA ILE A 59 -10.97 -14.34 3.29
C ILE A 59 -10.84 -15.86 3.19
N GLY A 60 -11.95 -16.57 3.38
CA GLY A 60 -12.04 -18.01 3.19
C GLY A 60 -11.51 -18.80 4.38
N GLU A 61 -11.13 -20.05 4.13
CA GLU A 61 -10.58 -20.93 5.17
C GLU A 61 -9.21 -20.43 5.65
N GLN A 62 -9.10 -20.22 6.95
CA GLN A 62 -7.86 -19.81 7.61
C GLN A 62 -7.06 -21.04 8.08
N GLU A 63 -5.79 -20.85 8.44
CA GLU A 63 -4.93 -21.93 8.97
C GLU A 63 -5.51 -22.61 10.22
N SER A 64 -6.41 -21.93 10.95
CA SER A 64 -7.17 -22.49 12.09
C SER A 64 -8.31 -23.44 11.69
N GLY A 65 -8.64 -23.56 10.40
CA GLY A 65 -9.84 -24.24 9.90
C GLY A 65 -11.13 -23.40 10.00
N GLU A 66 -11.06 -22.18 10.55
CA GLU A 66 -12.20 -21.26 10.57
C GLU A 66 -12.42 -20.66 9.18
N PHE A 67 -13.67 -20.59 8.74
CA PHE A 67 -14.04 -19.88 7.53
C PHE A 67 -14.40 -18.43 7.86
N VAL A 68 -13.63 -17.48 7.32
CA VAL A 68 -13.87 -16.05 7.55
C VAL A 68 -14.43 -15.36 6.29
N PRO A 69 -15.44 -14.49 6.40
CA PRO A 69 -15.82 -13.63 5.30
C PRO A 69 -14.68 -12.64 4.97
N LEU A 70 -14.77 -11.95 3.83
CA LEU A 70 -13.82 -10.89 3.50
C LEU A 70 -13.75 -9.89 4.66
N THR A 71 -12.61 -9.86 5.33
CA THR A 71 -12.42 -9.08 6.55
C THR A 71 -11.13 -8.29 6.42
N PHE A 72 -11.23 -6.96 6.48
CA PHE A 72 -10.04 -6.13 6.63
C PHE A 72 -9.47 -6.34 8.03
N VAL A 73 -8.18 -6.65 8.10
CA VAL A 73 -7.48 -6.94 9.36
C VAL A 73 -6.51 -5.84 9.75
N GLU A 74 -6.09 -5.04 8.77
CA GLU A 74 -5.17 -3.92 8.94
C GLU A 74 -5.38 -2.92 7.79
N ILE A 75 -5.37 -1.63 8.09
CA ILE A 75 -5.33 -0.56 7.08
C ILE A 75 -4.11 0.30 7.41
N LEU A 76 -3.16 0.33 6.50
CA LEU A 76 -1.89 1.03 6.65
C LEU A 76 -1.86 2.26 5.75
N CYS A 77 -1.34 3.38 6.22
CA CYS A 77 -1.17 4.55 5.37
C CYS A 77 0.07 5.35 5.76
N ALA A 78 1.06 5.45 4.88
CA ALA A 78 2.25 6.25 5.11
C ALA A 78 2.74 6.91 3.82
N LYS A 79 3.47 8.03 3.96
CA LYS A 79 4.33 8.52 2.87
C LYS A 79 5.56 7.62 2.80
N LEU A 80 5.75 6.98 1.66
CA LEU A 80 6.94 6.23 1.31
C LEU A 80 7.88 7.13 0.51
N ASP A 81 9.16 6.92 0.72
CA ASP A 81 10.25 7.56 -0.02
C ASP A 81 10.93 6.55 -0.94
N CYS A 82 11.71 6.99 -1.92
CA CYS A 82 12.44 6.10 -2.84
C CYS A 82 13.27 5.02 -2.11
N SER A 83 13.80 5.31 -0.92
CA SER A 83 14.57 4.37 -0.10
C SER A 83 13.74 3.26 0.55
N ASP A 84 12.42 3.40 0.63
CA ASP A 84 11.53 2.36 1.15
C ASP A 84 11.30 1.23 0.14
N TRP A 85 11.86 1.33 -1.06
CA TRP A 85 11.68 0.36 -2.14
C TRP A 85 12.99 -0.36 -2.48
N SER A 86 12.90 -1.67 -2.66
CA SER A 86 13.93 -2.45 -3.33
C SER A 86 13.60 -2.50 -4.82
N PHE A 87 14.51 -2.01 -5.65
CA PHE A 87 14.38 -2.09 -7.10
C PHE A 87 14.86 -3.45 -7.59
N SER A 88 13.98 -4.21 -8.26
CA SER A 88 14.34 -5.46 -8.92
C SER A 88 14.37 -5.34 -10.45
N GLY A 89 14.72 -4.16 -10.98
CA GLY A 89 14.91 -4.00 -12.42
C GLY A 89 16.22 -4.62 -12.87
N ARG A 90 16.17 -5.44 -13.92
CA ARG A 90 17.36 -6.05 -14.55
C ARG A 90 18.03 -5.03 -15.48
N LYS A 91 19.36 -4.96 -15.43
CA LYS A 91 20.16 -4.17 -16.39
C LYS A 91 19.97 -4.74 -17.81
N GLY A 92 19.70 -3.90 -18.81
CA GLY A 92 19.63 -4.28 -20.23
C GLY A 92 18.29 -4.02 -20.94
N VAL A 93 18.11 -4.60 -22.13
CA VAL A 93 17.03 -4.34 -23.12
C VAL A 93 15.66 -4.97 -22.74
N SER A 94 15.35 -5.07 -21.45
CA SER A 94 14.10 -5.69 -21.00
C SER A 94 12.87 -4.88 -21.44
N ARG A 95 11.89 -5.55 -22.05
CA ARG A 95 10.58 -4.99 -22.43
C ARG A 95 9.52 -5.03 -21.32
N ARG A 96 9.84 -5.61 -20.15
CA ARG A 96 8.91 -5.67 -19.01
C ARG A 96 8.96 -4.37 -18.21
N THR A 97 7.80 -3.92 -17.73
CA THR A 97 7.69 -2.81 -16.77
C THR A 97 8.57 -3.13 -15.54
N PRO A 98 9.44 -2.21 -15.11
CA PRO A 98 10.16 -2.36 -13.86
C PRO A 98 9.20 -2.67 -12.69
N THR A 99 9.71 -3.33 -11.67
CA THR A 99 8.95 -3.60 -10.45
C THR A 99 9.82 -3.23 -9.27
N ALA A 100 9.23 -2.51 -8.35
CA ALA A 100 9.80 -2.19 -7.06
C ALA A 100 8.98 -2.91 -5.99
N SER A 101 9.65 -3.51 -5.01
CA SER A 101 8.98 -4.10 -3.85
C SER A 101 9.27 -3.26 -2.63
N ILE A 102 8.29 -3.07 -1.75
CA ILE A 102 8.51 -2.34 -0.49
C ILE A 102 9.46 -3.18 0.38
N THR A 103 10.53 -2.53 0.83
CA THR A 103 11.53 -3.10 1.74
C THR A 103 10.94 -3.41 3.10
N THR A 104 11.65 -4.20 3.92
CA THR A 104 11.27 -4.42 5.31
C THR A 104 11.09 -3.10 6.07
N SER A 105 12.00 -2.13 5.92
CA SER A 105 11.87 -0.82 6.58
C SER A 105 10.67 -0.02 6.09
N GLY A 106 10.34 -0.07 4.80
CA GLY A 106 9.13 0.55 4.25
C GLY A 106 7.84 -0.06 4.79
N VAL A 107 7.79 -1.40 4.92
CA VAL A 107 6.64 -2.07 5.54
C VAL A 107 6.54 -1.71 7.03
N GLU A 108 7.65 -1.61 7.74
CA GLU A 108 7.68 -1.16 9.13
C GLU A 108 7.20 0.30 9.27
N LYS A 109 7.58 1.19 8.35
CA LYS A 109 7.07 2.56 8.28
C LYS A 109 5.55 2.58 8.11
N LEU A 110 5.00 1.77 7.21
CA LEU A 110 3.55 1.61 7.04
C LEU A 110 2.88 1.12 8.32
N ARG A 111 3.41 0.09 8.97
CA ARG A 111 2.83 -0.48 10.20
C ARG A 111 2.88 0.43 11.41
N ARG A 112 3.83 1.37 11.47
CA ARG A 112 3.86 2.43 12.49
C ARG A 112 2.77 3.48 12.28
N ASN A 113 2.25 3.62 11.06
CA ASN A 113 1.24 4.58 10.66
C ASN A 113 -0.05 3.88 10.20
N PHE A 114 -0.54 2.93 11.00
CA PHE A 114 -1.79 2.25 10.70
C PHE A 114 -2.98 3.12 11.10
N LEU A 115 -4.06 3.02 10.32
CA LEU A 115 -5.34 3.67 10.57
C LEU A 115 -6.31 2.73 11.29
N TYR A 116 -6.19 1.43 11.02
CA TYR A 116 -7.01 0.38 11.60
C TYR A 116 -6.18 -0.90 11.73
N ARG A 117 -6.39 -1.65 12.80
CA ARG A 117 -5.77 -2.95 13.03
C ARG A 117 -6.59 -3.74 14.04
N LEU A 118 -6.83 -5.02 13.75
CA LEU A 118 -7.39 -5.94 14.73
C LEU A 118 -6.31 -6.40 15.74
N PRO A 119 -6.66 -6.65 17.01
CA PRO A 119 -5.72 -7.20 17.99
C PRO A 119 -5.03 -8.48 17.50
N GLY A 120 -3.73 -8.62 17.76
CA GLY A 120 -2.93 -9.77 17.37
C GLY A 120 -2.52 -9.80 15.88
N VAL A 121 -3.03 -8.85 15.07
CA VAL A 121 -2.66 -8.70 13.66
C VAL A 121 -1.42 -7.81 13.55
N GLY A 122 -0.47 -8.22 12.71
CA GLY A 122 0.80 -7.53 12.52
C GLY A 122 1.95 -8.52 12.47
N VAL A 123 3.19 -8.01 12.43
CA VAL A 123 4.39 -8.85 12.57
C VAL A 123 5.31 -8.23 13.61
N GLY A 124 6.11 -9.07 14.29
CA GLY A 124 7.06 -8.62 15.30
C GLY A 124 6.39 -7.75 16.37
N SER A 125 6.94 -6.55 16.58
CA SER A 125 6.49 -5.59 17.57
C SER A 125 5.10 -4.99 17.31
N HIS A 126 4.53 -5.18 16.12
CA HIS A 126 3.26 -4.53 15.73
C HIS A 126 2.00 -5.30 16.12
N LYS A 127 2.13 -6.56 16.58
CA LYS A 127 0.98 -7.42 16.88
C LYS A 127 0.04 -6.87 17.94
N ASP A 128 0.59 -6.16 18.93
CA ASP A 128 -0.15 -5.71 20.10
C ASP A 128 -0.38 -4.19 20.10
N ILE A 129 0.04 -3.48 19.04
CA ILE A 129 -0.10 -2.03 18.94
C ILE A 129 -1.46 -1.70 18.33
N LEU A 130 -2.31 -1.01 19.11
CA LEU A 130 -3.61 -0.50 18.70
C LEU A 130 -3.59 1.03 18.51
N ALA A 131 -4.47 1.53 17.65
CA ALA A 131 -4.50 2.95 17.30
C ALA A 131 -4.92 3.71 18.54
N GLN A 132 -4.16 4.75 18.90
CA GLN A 132 -4.57 5.65 19.97
C GLN A 132 -5.74 6.48 19.42
N THR A 133 -6.88 6.42 20.11
CA THR A 133 -8.12 7.10 19.73
C THR A 133 -8.15 8.53 20.28
#